data_AF-A0A2G9Z451-F1
#
_entry.id   AF-A0A2G9Z451-F1
#
_cell.length_a   1.000
_cell.length_b   1.000
_cell.length_c   1.000
_cell.angle_alpha   90.00
_cell.angle_beta   90.00
_cell.angle_gamma   90.00
#
_symmetry.space_group_name_H-M   'P 1'
#
loop_
_entity.id
_entity.type
_entity.pdbx_description
1 polymer ?
#
loop_
_entity_poly.entity_id
_entity_poly.type
_entity_poly.pdbx_seq_one_letter_code
_entity_poly.pdbx_strand_id
1 'polypeptide(L)'
;MLESDKKNSGDSKDLVFKSFLSEIKKRDVHFLFVIHLTRTIEIFIEDWLKNFNNLGVISIPYSEIAEVKENISKYARVYSPKDVTEIPDLIADICNENISKKICMVEIGGYSALMKKIPDNIIGAVEDTNQGHWNFKKNESRLTFPVVSIAQTNLKKIENKFVGSSTSYSLEKFLRYYFHRDLIAVKNVLVMGYGEIGRGTARKIKSTMANVFVYDSDPVNTMLARLDGFNITDRISAIAQADIIVGASGQKSLQMSDIIYLKNNALLVSASSKQVEFPMTELEENIIKRNDHISSYKSENGLFYVAYNGFPINFIDDSAFGEMFDIVMSGLLLSADYLLESNLLPRVYDLELRLQQDVIRRYFELYEVDNYEAILETEKIRKNRHDAASALIISKNHFGKLSILLLNHPKIEKWIPIGGHVKRFESPESAVLRELKEEIGITPYYWFDKSFEQLSSVPVVFCEMKEEIPAHNDSPIHFHRDFIFVAIIDYCVEEKIIGEVPKEKLKWFEIDDIIKPNFLETTPETLQMISELKKNEKALLNKF
;
A
#
# COMPACT_ATOMS: atom_id res chain seq x y z
N MET A 1 -45.48 16.69 -4.05
CA MET A 1 -45.28 15.90 -5.28
C MET A 1 -43.77 15.82 -5.61
N LEU A 2 -42.97 15.42 -4.63
CA LEU A 2 -41.57 14.99 -4.76
C LEU A 2 -41.37 13.86 -3.75
N GLU A 3 -42.19 12.82 -3.92
CA GLU A 3 -42.11 11.56 -3.17
C GLU A 3 -42.02 10.36 -4.13
N SER A 4 -41.70 10.62 -5.40
CA SER A 4 -41.45 9.61 -6.42
C SER A 4 -40.06 9.84 -6.99
N ASP A 5 -39.22 8.81 -6.89
CA ASP A 5 -37.87 8.67 -7.45
C ASP A 5 -36.69 9.23 -6.64
N LYS A 6 -36.71 9.02 -5.31
CA LYS A 6 -35.45 8.61 -4.66
C LYS A 6 -35.20 7.15 -5.02
N LYS A 7 -34.55 6.89 -6.16
CA LYS A 7 -33.65 5.73 -6.22
C LYS A 7 -32.67 5.93 -5.06
N ASN A 8 -32.73 5.05 -4.07
CA ASN A 8 -31.84 5.03 -2.91
C ASN A 8 -30.40 5.15 -3.40
N SER A 9 -29.79 6.33 -3.23
CA SER A 9 -28.34 6.47 -3.29
C SER A 9 -27.81 5.92 -1.97
N GLY A 10 -27.30 4.70 -2.01
CA GLY A 10 -26.54 4.07 -0.94
C GLY A 10 -27.37 3.63 0.27
N ASP A 11 -28.20 2.59 0.10
CA ASP A 11 -28.48 1.73 1.24
C ASP A 11 -27.14 1.10 1.69
N SER A 12 -26.87 1.06 3.00
CA SER A 12 -25.66 0.50 3.61
C SER A 12 -25.33 -0.97 3.25
N LYS A 13 -26.13 -1.61 2.38
CA LYS A 13 -25.98 -2.97 1.91
C LYS A 13 -25.04 -3.12 0.71
N ASP A 14 -24.80 -2.05 -0.06
CA ASP A 14 -24.12 -2.13 -1.36
C ASP A 14 -22.71 -1.50 -1.35
N LEU A 15 -21.96 -1.67 -0.26
CA LEU A 15 -20.55 -1.26 -0.20
C LEU A 15 -19.64 -2.39 -0.72
N VAL A 16 -18.65 -2.02 -1.51
CA VAL A 16 -17.61 -2.88 -2.08
C VAL A 16 -16.95 -3.73 -1.01
N PHE A 17 -16.53 -3.14 0.12
CA PHE A 17 -15.83 -3.89 1.15
C PHE A 17 -16.70 -5.01 1.74
N LYS A 18 -18.02 -4.81 1.84
CA LYS A 18 -18.96 -5.81 2.38
C LYS A 18 -19.04 -7.04 1.49
N SER A 19 -18.94 -6.85 0.18
CA SER A 19 -18.90 -7.95 -0.78
C SER A 19 -17.65 -8.81 -0.64
N PHE A 20 -16.52 -8.23 -0.20
CA PHE A 20 -15.31 -8.99 0.13
C PHE A 20 -15.36 -9.59 1.53
N LEU A 21 -15.97 -8.90 2.48
CA LEU A 21 -16.08 -9.32 3.88
C LEU A 21 -16.71 -10.71 4.03
N SER A 22 -17.70 -11.03 3.18
CA SER A 22 -18.37 -12.34 3.16
C SER A 22 -17.53 -13.45 2.50
N GLU A 23 -16.54 -13.10 1.67
CA GLU A 23 -15.64 -14.03 0.98
C GLU A 23 -14.42 -14.42 1.85
N ILE A 24 -14.09 -13.61 2.87
CA ILE A 24 -12.90 -13.80 3.69
C ILE A 24 -13.08 -14.96 4.68
N LYS A 25 -12.11 -15.88 4.67
CA LYS A 25 -12.11 -17.02 5.58
C LYS A 25 -11.87 -16.56 7.01
N LYS A 26 -12.69 -17.06 7.95
CA LYS A 26 -12.44 -16.87 9.38
C LYS A 26 -11.23 -17.70 9.81
N ARG A 27 -10.29 -17.07 10.50
CA ARG A 27 -9.05 -17.67 11.01
C ARG A 27 -8.95 -17.44 12.51
N ASP A 28 -8.19 -18.29 13.20
CA ASP A 28 -7.86 -18.09 14.61
C ASP A 28 -6.77 -17.03 14.77
N VAL A 29 -7.14 -15.78 14.45
CA VAL A 29 -6.32 -14.58 14.50
C VAL A 29 -7.16 -13.47 15.11
N HIS A 30 -6.55 -12.65 15.96
CA HIS A 30 -7.21 -11.52 16.60
C HIS A 30 -6.69 -10.21 16.01
N PHE A 31 -7.60 -9.32 15.62
CA PHE A 31 -7.25 -8.02 15.08
C PHE A 31 -7.10 -6.96 16.18
N LEU A 32 -6.06 -6.13 16.08
CA LEU A 32 -5.91 -4.92 16.89
C LEU A 32 -5.84 -3.72 15.94
N PHE A 33 -6.77 -2.79 16.10
CA PHE A 33 -6.86 -1.60 15.25
C PHE A 33 -6.13 -0.42 15.88
N VAL A 34 -5.46 0.38 15.05
CA VAL A 34 -4.92 1.70 15.41
C VAL A 34 -5.42 2.69 14.38
N ILE A 35 -6.44 3.48 14.72
CA ILE A 35 -7.27 4.11 13.70
C ILE A 35 -7.89 5.44 14.16
N HIS A 36 -8.20 6.33 13.21
CA HIS A 36 -9.04 7.50 13.47
C HIS A 36 -10.48 7.04 13.75
N LEU A 37 -11.20 7.64 14.69
CA LEU A 37 -12.61 7.32 14.96
C LEU A 37 -13.52 8.43 14.40
N THR A 38 -13.63 8.45 13.08
CA THR A 38 -14.49 9.38 12.32
C THR A 38 -15.80 8.70 11.89
N ARG A 39 -16.84 9.48 11.52
CA ARG A 39 -18.12 8.90 11.09
C ARG A 39 -17.99 8.07 9.81
N THR A 40 -17.03 8.42 8.96
CA THR A 40 -16.78 7.75 7.68
C THR A 40 -16.28 6.31 7.83
N ILE A 41 -15.54 6.00 8.89
CA ILE A 41 -14.93 4.68 9.08
C ILE A 41 -15.72 3.77 10.02
N GLU A 42 -16.71 4.33 10.70
CA GLU A 42 -17.55 3.64 11.68
C GLU A 42 -18.15 2.35 11.10
N ILE A 43 -18.83 2.44 9.95
CA ILE A 43 -19.50 1.28 9.31
C ILE A 43 -18.49 0.16 8.99
N PHE A 44 -17.31 0.52 8.51
CA PHE A 44 -16.25 -0.44 8.18
C PHE A 44 -15.74 -1.17 9.43
N ILE A 45 -15.41 -0.42 10.48
CA ILE A 45 -14.93 -1.01 11.74
C ILE A 45 -16.01 -1.88 12.36
N GLU A 46 -17.26 -1.40 12.45
CA GLU A 46 -18.35 -2.18 13.01
C GLU A 46 -18.53 -3.53 12.32
N ASP A 47 -18.59 -3.54 10.99
CA ASP A 47 -18.80 -4.77 10.23
C ASP A 47 -17.58 -5.71 10.33
N TRP A 48 -16.36 -5.18 10.39
CA TRP A 48 -15.19 -5.98 10.69
C TRP A 48 -15.28 -6.62 12.08
N LEU A 49 -15.58 -5.82 13.11
CA LEU A 49 -15.61 -6.26 14.50
C LEU A 49 -16.69 -7.34 14.73
N LYS A 50 -17.82 -7.27 14.01
CA LYS A 50 -18.89 -8.29 14.06
C LYS A 50 -18.48 -9.62 13.44
N ASN A 51 -17.52 -9.62 12.50
CA ASN A 51 -17.21 -10.80 11.68
C ASN A 51 -15.95 -11.55 12.13
N PHE A 52 -15.01 -10.88 12.78
CA PHE A 52 -13.72 -11.44 13.18
C PHE A 52 -13.47 -11.38 14.69
N ASN A 53 -12.43 -12.08 15.17
CA ASN A 53 -11.96 -11.93 16.55
C ASN A 53 -11.14 -10.66 16.68
N ASN A 54 -11.35 -9.87 17.73
CA ASN A 54 -10.68 -8.58 17.90
C ASN A 54 -10.20 -8.43 19.34
N LEU A 55 -9.03 -7.80 19.52
CA LEU A 55 -8.53 -7.39 20.83
C LEU A 55 -9.05 -6.01 21.23
N GLY A 56 -9.30 -5.14 20.25
CA GLY A 56 -9.80 -3.80 20.50
C GLY A 56 -9.42 -2.82 19.41
N VAL A 57 -9.73 -1.56 19.68
CA VAL A 57 -9.45 -0.42 18.81
C VAL A 57 -8.72 0.64 19.62
N ILE A 58 -7.50 0.99 19.21
CA ILE A 58 -6.74 2.13 19.73
C ILE A 58 -7.10 3.34 18.85
N SER A 59 -7.69 4.37 19.46
CA SER A 59 -8.07 5.58 18.73
C SER A 59 -6.89 6.53 18.58
N ILE A 60 -6.88 7.29 17.49
CA ILE A 60 -5.94 8.40 17.31
C ILE A 60 -6.52 9.66 18.01
N PRO A 61 -5.84 10.23 19.02
CA PRO A 61 -6.45 11.16 19.98
C PRO A 61 -7.08 12.42 19.37
N TYR A 62 -6.43 13.03 18.38
CA TYR A 62 -6.90 14.27 17.75
C TYR A 62 -8.05 14.07 16.75
N SER A 63 -8.54 12.85 16.58
CA SER A 63 -9.57 12.48 15.60
C SER A 63 -10.64 11.56 16.18
N GLU A 64 -10.70 11.47 17.51
CA GLU A 64 -11.70 10.66 18.21
C GLU A 64 -13.02 11.43 18.32
N ILE A 65 -14.04 11.00 17.57
CA ILE A 65 -15.41 11.48 17.75
C ILE A 65 -16.08 10.65 18.86
N ALA A 66 -16.54 11.31 19.92
CA ALA A 66 -17.14 10.67 21.10
C ALA A 66 -18.33 9.75 20.75
N GLU A 67 -19.21 10.20 19.84
CA GLU A 67 -20.34 9.44 19.31
C GLU A 67 -19.89 8.11 18.67
N VAL A 68 -18.90 8.19 17.76
CA VAL A 68 -18.36 7.02 17.05
C VAL A 68 -17.71 6.04 18.03
N LYS A 69 -16.96 6.55 19.01
CA LYS A 69 -16.37 5.73 20.08
C LYS A 69 -17.42 4.97 20.87
N GLU A 70 -18.53 5.63 21.24
CA GLU A 70 -19.61 4.98 21.97
C GLU A 70 -20.22 3.84 21.15
N ASN A 71 -20.38 4.03 19.84
CA ASN A 71 -20.89 3.00 18.94
C ASN A 71 -19.92 1.82 18.79
N ILE A 72 -18.63 2.07 18.54
CA ILE A 72 -17.60 1.02 18.44
C ILE A 72 -17.43 0.25 19.76
N SER A 73 -17.58 0.93 20.91
CA SER A 73 -17.46 0.33 22.24
C SER A 73 -18.50 -0.78 22.51
N LYS A 74 -19.57 -0.85 21.71
CA LYS A 74 -20.58 -1.91 21.78
C LYS A 74 -20.05 -3.25 21.25
N TYR A 75 -19.02 -3.23 20.40
CA TYR A 75 -18.49 -4.42 19.72
C TYR A 75 -17.08 -4.80 20.17
N ALA A 76 -16.25 -3.83 20.58
CA ALA A 76 -14.90 -4.08 21.06
C ALA A 76 -14.45 -3.02 22.07
N ARG A 77 -13.40 -3.34 22.85
CA ARG A 77 -12.79 -2.38 23.76
C ARG A 77 -12.11 -1.26 22.96
N VAL A 78 -12.43 -0.01 23.28
CA VAL A 78 -11.75 1.17 22.73
C VAL A 78 -10.73 1.70 23.72
N TYR A 79 -9.50 1.89 23.28
CA TYR A 79 -8.40 2.49 24.03
C TYR A 79 -8.15 3.90 23.50
N SER A 80 -8.23 4.90 24.38
CA SER A 80 -8.08 6.32 24.02
C SER A 80 -6.82 6.88 24.68
N PRO A 81 -5.65 6.77 24.04
CA PRO A 81 -4.43 7.40 24.54
C PRO A 81 -4.61 8.92 24.58
N LYS A 82 -3.83 9.60 25.42
CA LYS A 82 -3.88 11.08 25.47
C LYS A 82 -3.05 11.69 24.35
N ASP A 83 -1.97 11.01 23.99
CA ASP A 83 -1.02 11.47 23.00
C ASP A 83 -0.59 10.32 22.07
N VAL A 84 -0.27 10.64 20.82
CA VAL A 84 0.15 9.63 19.82
C VAL A 84 1.46 8.92 20.19
N THR A 85 2.30 9.53 21.02
CA THR A 85 3.55 8.95 21.51
C THR A 85 3.33 7.78 22.47
N GLU A 86 2.15 7.65 23.07
CA GLU A 86 1.78 6.54 23.96
C GLU A 86 1.39 5.28 23.17
N ILE A 87 1.00 5.42 21.88
CA ILE A 87 0.45 4.34 21.07
C ILE A 87 1.40 3.14 20.95
N PRO A 88 2.71 3.29 20.66
CA PRO A 88 3.60 2.14 20.49
C PRO A 88 3.72 1.29 21.77
N ASP A 89 3.87 1.93 22.94
CA ASP A 89 3.97 1.22 24.22
C ASP A 89 2.62 0.55 24.56
N LEU A 90 1.49 1.21 24.28
CA LEU A 90 0.15 0.64 24.45
C LEU A 90 -0.11 -0.60 23.56
N ILE A 91 0.34 -0.57 22.29
CA ILE A 91 0.25 -1.74 21.40
C ILE A 91 1.03 -2.91 22.01
N ALA A 92 2.27 -2.65 22.45
CA ALA A 92 3.12 -3.69 23.02
C ALA A 92 2.49 -4.31 24.28
N ASP A 93 1.93 -3.49 25.17
CA ASP A 93 1.26 -3.95 26.39
C ASP A 93 0.06 -4.85 26.07
N ILE A 94 -0.85 -4.41 25.18
CA ILE A 94 -2.03 -5.20 24.78
C ILE A 94 -1.61 -6.54 24.16
N CYS A 95 -0.60 -6.54 23.30
CA CYS A 95 -0.10 -7.75 22.66
C CYS A 95 0.56 -8.71 23.67
N ASN A 96 1.34 -8.19 24.63
CA ASN A 96 1.98 -8.99 25.68
C ASN A 96 0.96 -9.58 26.67
N GLU A 97 -0.08 -8.84 27.05
CA GLU A 97 -1.21 -9.35 27.84
C GLU A 97 -1.95 -10.51 27.14
N ASN A 98 -1.83 -10.59 25.81
CA ASN A 98 -2.47 -11.57 24.95
C ASN A 98 -1.47 -12.50 24.25
N ILE A 99 -0.33 -12.80 24.88
CA ILE A 99 0.81 -13.53 24.27
C ILE A 99 0.44 -14.90 23.64
N SER A 100 -0.63 -15.54 24.11
CA SER A 100 -1.11 -16.82 23.58
C SER A 100 -1.90 -16.72 22.27
N LYS A 101 -2.31 -15.51 21.86
CA LYS A 101 -3.12 -15.26 20.65
C LYS A 101 -2.26 -14.77 19.50
N LYS A 102 -2.55 -15.21 18.28
CA LYS A 102 -1.99 -14.64 17.05
C LYS A 102 -2.65 -13.30 16.75
N ILE A 103 -1.85 -12.25 16.56
CA ILE A 103 -2.34 -10.87 16.40
C ILE A 103 -2.00 -10.34 15.01
N CYS A 104 -3.00 -9.79 14.31
CA CYS A 104 -2.81 -9.02 13.08
C CYS A 104 -3.19 -7.56 13.33
N MET A 105 -2.29 -6.64 13.02
CA MET A 105 -2.51 -5.22 13.22
C MET A 105 -3.20 -4.59 12.01
N VAL A 106 -4.16 -3.70 12.24
CA VAL A 106 -4.76 -2.85 11.21
C VAL A 106 -4.45 -1.40 11.56
N GLU A 107 -3.48 -0.81 10.86
CA GLU A 107 -2.87 0.46 11.28
C GLU A 107 -3.09 1.61 10.30
N ILE A 108 -3.28 2.78 10.90
CA ILE A 108 -3.15 4.08 10.26
C ILE A 108 -2.02 4.82 10.98
N GLY A 109 -0.86 4.93 10.33
CA GLY A 109 0.27 5.73 10.81
C GLY A 109 1.50 4.95 11.26
N GLY A 110 1.49 3.61 11.13
CA GLY A 110 2.61 2.70 11.37
C GLY A 110 3.24 2.86 12.74
N TYR A 111 2.43 2.83 13.79
CA TYR A 111 2.89 3.02 15.17
C TYR A 111 3.54 1.75 15.73
N SER A 112 3.09 0.56 15.30
CA SER A 112 3.72 -0.72 15.67
C SER A 112 5.20 -0.79 15.24
N ALA A 113 5.57 -0.13 14.13
CA ALA A 113 6.96 -0.02 13.68
C ALA A 113 7.88 0.70 14.67
N LEU A 114 7.31 1.48 15.60
CA LEU A 114 8.05 2.33 16.55
C LEU A 114 8.21 1.68 17.93
N MET A 115 7.69 0.47 18.14
CA MET A 115 7.81 -0.25 19.40
C MET A 115 9.28 -0.50 19.78
N LYS A 116 9.60 -0.34 21.06
CA LYS A 116 10.94 -0.65 21.58
C LYS A 116 11.25 -2.14 21.47
N LYS A 117 10.27 -2.98 21.80
CA LYS A 117 10.34 -4.44 21.70
C LYS A 117 9.07 -4.94 21.01
N ILE A 118 9.25 -5.75 19.97
CA ILE A 118 8.14 -6.34 19.22
C ILE A 118 7.72 -7.65 19.90
N PRO A 119 6.46 -7.81 20.31
CA PRO A 119 5.93 -9.08 20.81
C PRO A 119 5.92 -10.18 19.73
N ASP A 120 6.30 -11.40 20.10
CA ASP A 120 6.46 -12.54 19.17
C ASP A 120 5.13 -13.06 18.59
N ASN A 121 4.00 -12.68 19.19
CA ASN A 121 2.68 -13.12 18.80
C ASN A 121 2.01 -12.23 17.74
N ILE A 122 2.68 -11.16 17.30
CA ILE A 122 2.26 -10.36 16.15
C ILE A 122 2.69 -11.10 14.88
N ILE A 123 1.71 -11.49 14.06
CA ILE A 123 1.92 -12.27 12.84
C ILE A 123 1.87 -11.43 11.56
N GLY A 124 1.47 -10.16 11.66
CA GLY A 124 1.47 -9.23 10.54
C GLY A 124 0.80 -7.90 10.85
N ALA A 125 0.98 -6.95 9.93
CA ALA A 125 0.28 -5.66 9.96
C ALA A 125 -0.18 -5.23 8.56
N VAL A 126 -1.29 -4.51 8.49
CA VAL A 126 -1.70 -3.77 7.29
C VAL A 126 -1.67 -2.28 7.55
N GLU A 127 -1.26 -1.49 6.57
CA GLU A 127 -1.02 -0.05 6.73
C GLU A 127 -1.65 0.81 5.62
N ASP A 128 -2.39 1.84 6.01
CA ASP A 128 -3.09 2.77 5.10
C ASP A 128 -2.23 3.94 4.59
N THR A 129 -1.34 4.50 5.42
CA THR A 129 -0.77 5.83 5.20
C THR A 129 0.68 5.81 4.75
N ASN A 130 1.08 6.84 3.98
CA ASN A 130 2.48 7.02 3.57
C ASN A 130 3.43 7.13 4.76
N GLN A 131 3.01 7.86 5.81
CA GLN A 131 3.82 7.99 7.01
C GLN A 131 4.06 6.65 7.70
N GLY A 132 3.01 5.82 7.81
CA GLY A 132 3.15 4.50 8.39
C GLY A 132 4.00 3.58 7.51
N HIS A 133 3.80 3.61 6.19
CA HIS A 133 4.64 2.90 5.23
C HIS A 133 6.12 3.27 5.40
N TRP A 134 6.45 4.56 5.51
CA TRP A 134 7.81 5.02 5.75
C TRP A 134 8.36 4.60 7.11
N ASN A 135 7.53 4.62 8.16
CA ASN A 135 7.93 4.12 9.48
C ASN A 135 8.31 2.65 9.42
N PHE A 136 7.50 1.83 8.76
CA PHE A 136 7.80 0.41 8.56
C PHE A 136 9.06 0.21 7.70
N LYS A 137 9.18 0.91 6.57
CA LYS A 137 10.37 0.82 5.70
C LYS A 137 11.66 1.24 6.41
N LYS A 138 11.62 2.30 7.21
CA LYS A 138 12.78 2.77 7.98
C LYS A 138 13.21 1.77 9.06
N ASN A 139 12.27 0.98 9.58
CA ASN A 139 12.51 -0.01 10.62
C ASN A 139 12.44 -1.47 10.10
N GLU A 140 12.50 -1.67 8.78
CA GLU A 140 12.24 -2.97 8.14
C GLU A 140 13.17 -4.08 8.67
N SER A 141 14.44 -3.76 8.93
CA SER A 141 15.43 -4.70 9.47
C SER A 141 15.13 -5.21 10.89
N ARG A 142 14.19 -4.58 11.61
CA ARG A 142 13.77 -4.97 12.96
C ARG A 142 12.45 -5.73 12.96
N LEU A 143 11.73 -5.78 11.85
CA LEU A 143 10.42 -6.42 11.79
C LEU A 143 10.55 -7.94 11.95
N THR A 144 9.69 -8.51 12.77
CA THR A 144 9.54 -9.97 12.95
C THR A 144 8.32 -10.52 12.21
N PHE A 145 7.56 -9.65 11.56
CA PHE A 145 6.32 -9.97 10.85
C PHE A 145 6.21 -9.19 9.53
N PRO A 146 5.48 -9.72 8.52
CA PRO A 146 5.23 -9.03 7.26
C PRO A 146 4.28 -7.84 7.41
N VAL A 147 4.43 -6.85 6.53
CA VAL A 147 3.52 -5.70 6.45
C VAL A 147 3.01 -5.56 5.03
N VAL A 148 1.69 -5.46 4.85
CA VAL A 148 1.08 -5.15 3.55
C VAL A 148 0.49 -3.74 3.60
N SER A 149 1.08 -2.84 2.82
CA SER A 149 0.69 -1.44 2.78
C SER A 149 -0.17 -1.14 1.55
N ILE A 150 -1.21 -0.34 1.73
CA ILE A 150 -1.98 0.21 0.61
C ILE A 150 -1.55 1.63 0.25
N ALA A 151 -0.66 2.25 1.04
CA ALA A 151 -0.31 3.66 0.94
C ALA A 151 0.21 4.09 -0.45
N GLN A 152 0.99 3.23 -1.10
CA GLN A 152 1.62 3.51 -2.40
C GLN A 152 0.86 2.88 -3.58
N THR A 153 -0.30 2.29 -3.32
CA THR A 153 -1.11 1.58 -4.31
C THR A 153 -1.98 2.53 -5.13
N ASN A 154 -2.49 2.06 -6.28
CA ASN A 154 -3.38 2.87 -7.10
C ASN A 154 -4.72 3.17 -6.42
N LEU A 155 -5.15 2.33 -5.46
CA LEU A 155 -6.34 2.59 -4.66
C LEU A 155 -6.18 3.87 -3.84
N LYS A 156 -5.03 4.03 -3.17
CA LYS A 156 -4.75 5.22 -2.36
C LYS A 156 -4.59 6.47 -3.22
N LYS A 157 -3.99 6.36 -4.41
CA LYS A 157 -3.89 7.46 -5.37
C LYS A 157 -5.25 7.99 -5.83
N ILE A 158 -6.29 7.15 -5.84
CA ILE A 158 -7.66 7.59 -6.15
C ILE A 158 -8.18 8.44 -4.99
N GLU A 159 -8.07 7.97 -3.75
CA GLU A 159 -8.52 8.69 -2.55
C GLU A 159 -7.77 10.00 -2.31
N ASN A 160 -6.45 10.02 -2.48
CA ASN A 160 -5.62 11.22 -2.32
C ASN A 160 -6.08 12.40 -3.18
N LYS A 161 -6.71 12.15 -4.34
CA LYS A 161 -7.30 13.21 -5.20
C LYS A 161 -8.47 13.91 -4.53
N PHE A 162 -9.19 13.24 -3.65
CA PHE A 162 -10.35 13.77 -2.93
C PHE A 162 -9.94 14.46 -1.62
N VAL A 163 -8.84 14.08 -0.99
CA VAL A 163 -8.29 14.76 0.21
C VAL A 163 -8.15 16.27 -0.04
N GLY A 164 -7.62 16.65 -1.21
CA GLY A 164 -7.48 18.06 -1.56
C GLY A 164 -8.82 18.79 -1.73
N SER A 165 -9.87 18.09 -2.17
CA SER A 165 -11.22 18.63 -2.22
C SER A 165 -11.82 18.83 -0.83
N SER A 166 -11.65 17.84 0.06
CA SER A 166 -12.05 17.92 1.46
C SER A 166 -11.34 19.05 2.20
N THR A 167 -10.03 19.20 1.99
CA THR A 167 -9.23 20.31 2.54
C THR A 167 -9.79 21.66 2.15
N SER A 168 -10.07 21.86 0.85
CA SER A 168 -10.64 23.13 0.38
C SER A 168 -12.03 23.40 0.93
N TYR A 169 -12.87 22.36 1.10
CA TYR A 169 -14.20 22.48 1.70
C TYR A 169 -14.10 22.92 3.17
N SER A 170 -13.29 22.21 3.96
CA SER A 170 -13.10 22.52 5.39
C SER A 170 -12.48 23.90 5.59
N LEU A 171 -11.53 24.30 4.75
CA LEU A 171 -10.99 25.65 4.77
C LEU A 171 -12.07 26.72 4.52
N GLU A 172 -12.93 26.53 3.53
CA GLU A 172 -14.00 27.49 3.22
C GLU A 172 -15.01 27.60 4.38
N LYS A 173 -15.38 26.46 4.98
CA LYS A 173 -16.25 26.43 6.16
C LYS A 173 -15.60 27.10 7.36
N PHE A 174 -14.31 26.81 7.58
CA PHE A 174 -13.51 27.38 8.66
C PHE A 174 -13.43 28.91 8.57
N LEU A 175 -13.13 29.46 7.39
CA LEU A 175 -13.10 30.91 7.18
C LEU A 175 -14.46 31.56 7.46
N ARG A 176 -15.55 30.98 6.95
CA ARG A 176 -16.90 31.51 7.16
C ARG A 176 -17.30 31.54 8.64
N TYR A 177 -16.94 30.50 9.38
CA TYR A 177 -17.29 30.35 10.79
C TYR A 177 -16.41 31.22 11.71
N TYR A 178 -15.08 31.14 11.58
CA TYR A 178 -14.13 31.77 12.50
C TYR A 178 -13.70 33.19 12.10
N PHE A 179 -13.80 33.54 10.81
CA PHE A 179 -13.41 34.86 10.29
C PHE A 179 -14.61 35.66 9.74
N HIS A 180 -15.84 35.21 10.03
CA HIS A 180 -17.10 35.94 9.81
C HIS A 180 -17.28 36.53 8.40
N ARG A 181 -17.62 35.66 7.43
CA ARG A 181 -17.89 35.98 6.00
C ARG A 181 -16.67 36.24 5.13
N ASP A 182 -15.46 35.95 5.61
CA ASP A 182 -14.30 35.80 4.74
C ASP A 182 -14.51 34.61 3.79
N LEU A 183 -14.12 34.81 2.53
CA LEU A 183 -14.16 33.80 1.47
C LEU A 183 -12.73 33.44 1.09
N ILE A 184 -12.52 32.20 0.62
CA ILE A 184 -11.26 31.85 -0.05
C ILE A 184 -11.08 32.67 -1.34
N ALA A 185 -12.19 33.03 -2.00
CA ALA A 185 -12.19 33.82 -3.23
C ALA A 185 -11.35 35.10 -3.10
N VAL A 186 -10.66 35.47 -4.17
CA VAL A 186 -9.77 36.65 -4.29
C VAL A 186 -8.57 36.72 -3.33
N LYS A 187 -8.42 35.77 -2.39
CA LYS A 187 -7.22 35.68 -1.53
C LYS A 187 -6.03 35.13 -2.31
N ASN A 188 -4.83 35.52 -1.88
CA ASN A 188 -3.59 34.87 -2.29
C ASN A 188 -3.38 33.62 -1.45
N VAL A 189 -3.47 32.45 -2.08
CA VAL A 189 -3.28 31.16 -1.41
C VAL A 189 -1.99 30.51 -1.90
N LEU A 190 -1.06 30.27 -0.99
CA LEU A 190 0.14 29.47 -1.25
C LEU A 190 -0.14 28.02 -0.88
N VAL A 191 0.10 27.08 -1.79
CA VAL A 191 0.16 25.65 -1.50
C VAL A 191 1.63 25.23 -1.48
N MET A 192 2.07 24.70 -0.33
CA MET A 192 3.44 24.22 -0.12
C MET A 192 3.46 22.69 -0.25
N GLY A 193 4.12 22.20 -1.29
CA GLY A 193 4.06 20.80 -1.73
C GLY A 193 3.03 20.60 -2.84
N TYR A 194 3.46 19.97 -3.93
CA TYR A 194 2.66 19.71 -5.12
C TYR A 194 2.64 18.23 -5.51
N GLY A 195 2.67 17.36 -4.50
CA GLY A 195 2.31 15.94 -4.63
C GLY A 195 0.80 15.75 -4.86
N GLU A 196 0.29 14.54 -4.63
CA GLU A 196 -1.10 14.18 -4.94
C GLU A 196 -2.13 15.06 -4.22
N ILE A 197 -1.98 15.20 -2.89
CA ILE A 197 -2.84 16.05 -2.06
C ILE A 197 -2.68 17.52 -2.46
N GLY A 198 -1.45 18.02 -2.53
CA GLY A 198 -1.16 19.41 -2.88
C GLY A 198 -1.73 19.82 -4.24
N ARG A 199 -1.63 18.94 -5.24
CA ARG A 199 -2.23 19.13 -6.57
C ARG A 199 -3.75 19.19 -6.52
N GLY A 200 -4.38 18.27 -5.77
CA GLY A 200 -5.84 18.28 -5.55
C GLY A 200 -6.30 19.55 -4.85
N THR A 201 -5.61 19.94 -3.79
CA THR A 201 -5.87 21.15 -3.00
C THR A 201 -5.74 22.41 -3.85
N ALA A 202 -4.61 22.58 -4.55
CA ALA A 202 -4.35 23.75 -5.39
C ALA A 202 -5.40 23.90 -6.50
N ARG A 203 -5.76 22.79 -7.18
CA ARG A 203 -6.80 22.78 -8.22
C ARG A 203 -8.17 23.14 -7.67
N LYS A 204 -8.55 22.58 -6.52
CA LYS A 204 -9.85 22.87 -5.91
C LYS A 204 -9.93 24.32 -5.44
N ILE A 205 -8.91 24.82 -4.76
CA ILE A 205 -8.84 26.21 -4.31
C ILE A 205 -8.84 27.16 -5.51
N LYS A 206 -8.15 26.85 -6.61
CA LYS A 206 -8.21 27.67 -7.83
C LYS A 206 -9.62 27.78 -8.39
N SER A 207 -10.44 26.74 -8.26
CA SER A 207 -11.85 26.77 -8.68
C SER A 207 -12.74 27.69 -7.85
N THR A 208 -12.28 28.15 -6.67
CA THR A 208 -13.00 29.13 -5.85
C THR A 208 -12.65 30.58 -6.16
N MET A 209 -11.97 30.84 -7.29
CA MET A 209 -11.52 32.18 -7.72
C MET A 209 -10.42 32.78 -6.81
N ALA A 210 -9.70 31.96 -6.03
CA ALA A 210 -8.48 32.37 -5.36
C ALA A 210 -7.31 32.51 -6.32
N ASN A 211 -6.37 33.38 -5.97
CA ASN A 211 -5.08 33.46 -6.65
C ASN A 211 -4.11 32.45 -6.02
N VAL A 212 -3.87 31.35 -6.72
CA VAL A 212 -3.11 30.21 -6.18
C VAL A 212 -1.67 30.20 -6.68
N PHE A 213 -0.74 30.15 -5.74
CA PHE A 213 0.69 29.94 -5.94
C PHE A 213 1.10 28.58 -5.42
N VAL A 214 2.13 28.01 -6.03
CA VAL A 214 2.66 26.71 -5.61
C VAL A 214 4.16 26.85 -5.38
N TYR A 215 4.63 26.25 -4.30
CA TYR A 215 6.05 26.02 -4.05
C TYR A 215 6.29 24.54 -3.74
N ASP A 216 7.24 23.92 -4.43
CA ASP A 216 7.74 22.58 -4.14
C ASP A 216 9.26 22.58 -4.29
N SER A 217 9.97 21.83 -3.44
CA SER A 217 11.43 21.68 -3.56
C SER A 217 11.83 20.75 -4.70
N ASP A 218 10.94 19.86 -5.13
CA ASP A 218 11.16 18.97 -6.26
C ASP A 218 10.94 19.74 -7.59
N PRO A 219 11.95 19.80 -8.48
CA PRO A 219 11.84 20.49 -9.76
C PRO A 219 10.79 19.87 -10.71
N VAL A 220 10.52 18.56 -10.62
CA VAL A 220 9.47 17.88 -11.40
C VAL A 220 8.11 18.36 -10.96
N ASN A 221 7.83 18.38 -9.65
CA ASN A 221 6.57 18.89 -9.11
C ASN A 221 6.37 20.38 -9.42
N THR A 222 7.43 21.16 -9.35
CA THR A 222 7.42 22.58 -9.74
C THR A 222 7.05 22.75 -11.22
N MET A 223 7.64 21.95 -12.11
CA MET A 223 7.30 21.97 -13.53
C MET A 223 5.86 21.52 -13.79
N LEU A 224 5.38 20.48 -13.10
CA LEU A 224 3.99 20.02 -13.18
C LEU A 224 3.00 21.11 -12.73
N ALA A 225 3.31 21.82 -11.65
CA ALA A 225 2.50 22.95 -11.18
C ALA A 225 2.45 24.07 -12.23
N ARG A 226 3.58 24.39 -12.87
CA ARG A 226 3.63 25.36 -13.97
C ARG A 226 2.77 24.93 -15.15
N LEU A 227 2.83 23.67 -15.55
CA LEU A 227 2.02 23.10 -16.64
C LEU A 227 0.52 23.08 -16.32
N ASP A 228 0.16 22.85 -15.06
CA ASP A 228 -1.22 22.98 -14.56
C ASP A 228 -1.68 24.45 -14.42
N GLY A 229 -0.83 25.41 -14.81
CA GLY A 229 -1.14 26.84 -14.89
C GLY A 229 -1.10 27.57 -13.56
N PHE A 230 -0.30 27.09 -12.59
CA PHE A 230 -0.03 27.79 -11.34
C PHE A 230 1.18 28.69 -11.46
N ASN A 231 1.16 29.80 -10.72
CA ASN A 231 2.30 30.71 -10.64
C ASN A 231 3.41 30.08 -9.79
N ILE A 232 4.61 30.01 -10.36
CA ILE A 232 5.83 29.58 -9.67
C ILE A 232 6.63 30.82 -9.29
N THR A 233 7.03 30.90 -8.03
CA THR A 233 7.83 32.00 -7.49
C THR A 233 8.83 31.44 -6.46
N ASP A 234 9.80 32.25 -6.05
CA ASP A 234 10.72 31.85 -4.99
C ASP A 234 10.01 31.71 -3.64
N ARG A 235 10.57 30.88 -2.75
CA ARG A 235 9.95 30.54 -1.46
C ARG A 235 9.57 31.77 -0.64
N ILE A 236 10.48 32.74 -0.52
CA ILE A 236 10.31 33.89 0.37
C ILE A 236 9.20 34.79 -0.19
N SER A 237 9.24 35.09 -1.48
CA SER A 237 8.18 35.86 -2.14
C SER A 237 6.83 35.15 -2.06
N ALA A 238 6.80 33.82 -2.20
CA ALA A 238 5.58 33.03 -2.07
C ALA A 238 4.93 33.21 -0.69
N ILE A 239 5.73 33.13 0.38
CA ILE A 239 5.27 33.28 1.76
C ILE A 239 4.83 34.72 2.02
N ALA A 240 5.62 35.70 1.59
CA ALA A 240 5.37 37.12 1.84
C ALA A 240 4.10 37.67 1.18
N GLN A 241 3.66 37.07 0.08
CA GLN A 241 2.45 37.50 -0.62
C GLN A 241 1.20 36.68 -0.26
N ALA A 242 1.33 35.60 0.52
CA ALA A 242 0.22 34.72 0.85
C ALA A 242 -0.66 35.28 1.99
N ASP A 243 -1.97 35.25 1.80
CA ASP A 243 -2.96 35.48 2.85
C ASP A 243 -3.29 34.17 3.57
N ILE A 244 -3.25 33.05 2.84
CA ILE A 244 -3.43 31.69 3.35
C ILE A 244 -2.27 30.82 2.85
N ILE A 245 -1.68 30.03 3.74
CA ILE A 245 -0.65 29.06 3.41
C ILE A 245 -1.16 27.67 3.77
N VAL A 246 -1.27 26.80 2.77
CA VAL A 246 -1.67 25.41 2.92
C VAL A 246 -0.44 24.51 2.81
N GLY A 247 -0.07 23.87 3.92
CA GLY A 247 0.98 22.85 3.95
C GLY A 247 0.44 21.51 3.48
N ALA A 248 1.02 20.97 2.41
CA ALA A 248 0.67 19.70 1.78
C ALA A 248 1.92 18.90 1.37
N SER A 249 3.03 19.10 2.10
CA SER A 249 4.32 18.49 1.82
C SER A 249 4.50 17.13 2.49
N GLY A 250 3.71 16.84 3.54
CA GLY A 250 3.89 15.68 4.41
C GLY A 250 5.11 15.80 5.34
N GLN A 251 5.81 16.94 5.31
CA GLN A 251 6.95 17.28 6.14
C GLN A 251 6.79 18.73 6.65
N LYS A 252 7.84 19.32 7.23
CA LYS A 252 7.79 20.70 7.74
C LYS A 252 7.79 21.71 6.58
N SER A 253 6.59 22.14 6.15
CA SER A 253 6.38 23.18 5.11
C SER A 253 6.98 24.53 5.49
N LEU A 254 6.86 24.97 6.74
CA LEU A 254 7.46 26.20 7.25
C LEU A 254 8.41 25.92 8.42
N GLN A 255 9.57 26.54 8.38
CA GLN A 255 10.53 26.60 9.49
C GLN A 255 10.23 27.82 10.35
N MET A 256 10.77 27.84 11.58
CA MET A 256 10.62 29.00 12.46
C MET A 256 11.19 30.29 11.83
N SER A 257 12.25 30.16 11.01
CA SER A 257 12.85 31.26 10.25
C SER A 257 11.95 31.81 9.14
N ASP A 258 10.89 31.11 8.74
CA ASP A 258 9.97 31.59 7.72
C ASP A 258 8.89 32.52 8.28
N ILE A 259 8.64 32.47 9.60
CA ILE A 259 7.55 33.19 10.27
C ILE A 259 7.68 34.72 10.12
N ILE A 260 8.91 35.23 10.02
CA ILE A 260 9.20 36.66 9.81
C ILE A 260 8.73 37.18 8.46
N TYR A 261 8.43 36.31 7.49
CA TYR A 261 7.94 36.70 6.17
C TYR A 261 6.42 36.66 6.07
N LEU A 262 5.71 36.14 7.08
CA LEU A 262 4.25 36.07 7.04
C LEU A 262 3.63 37.48 7.03
N LYS A 263 2.53 37.63 6.27
CA LYS A 263 1.69 38.82 6.37
C LYS A 263 1.00 38.89 7.72
N ASN A 264 0.68 40.11 8.14
CA ASN A 264 -0.32 40.32 9.17
C ASN A 264 -1.65 39.65 8.77
N ASN A 265 -2.25 38.94 9.71
CA ASN A 265 -3.43 38.10 9.59
C ASN A 265 -3.32 36.91 8.63
N ALA A 266 -2.10 36.45 8.31
CA ALA A 266 -1.94 35.22 7.53
C ALA A 266 -2.56 34.01 8.26
N LEU A 267 -3.13 33.07 7.50
CA LEU A 267 -3.70 31.82 8.01
C LEU A 267 -2.87 30.61 7.53
N LEU A 268 -2.35 29.84 8.48
CA LEU A 268 -1.67 28.57 8.23
C LEU A 268 -2.64 27.40 8.35
N VAL A 269 -2.62 26.49 7.37
CA VAL A 269 -3.56 25.38 7.24
C VAL A 269 -2.81 24.10 6.87
N SER A 270 -3.00 23.02 7.62
CA SER A 270 -2.42 21.72 7.26
C SER A 270 -3.41 20.90 6.44
N ALA A 271 -2.93 20.32 5.34
CA ALA A 271 -3.63 19.34 4.50
C ALA A 271 -2.99 17.94 4.58
N SER A 272 -2.03 17.74 5.47
CA SER A 272 -1.33 16.46 5.64
C SER A 272 -2.13 15.47 6.49
N SER A 273 -1.53 14.37 6.94
CA SER A 273 -2.18 13.40 7.84
C SER A 273 -1.86 13.62 9.33
N LYS A 274 -0.94 14.54 9.67
CA LYS A 274 -0.46 14.78 11.05
C LYS A 274 -0.16 16.27 11.29
N GLN A 275 0.12 16.63 12.53
CA GLN A 275 0.58 17.98 12.90
C GLN A 275 2.09 18.14 12.62
N VAL A 276 2.49 18.20 11.35
CA VAL A 276 3.91 18.21 10.94
C VAL A 276 4.32 19.39 10.05
N GLU A 277 3.35 20.07 9.43
CA GLU A 277 3.62 21.09 8.40
C GLU A 277 4.23 22.38 8.96
N PHE A 278 4.03 22.64 10.25
CA PHE A 278 4.41 23.89 10.90
C PHE A 278 5.24 23.64 12.17
N PRO A 279 6.10 24.59 12.59
CA PRO A 279 6.99 24.42 13.74
C PRO A 279 6.22 24.68 15.05
N MET A 280 5.24 23.83 15.34
CA MET A 280 4.26 24.08 16.42
C MET A 280 4.92 24.22 17.80
N THR A 281 5.95 23.41 18.08
CA THR A 281 6.69 23.47 19.35
C THR A 281 7.38 24.81 19.53
N GLU A 282 8.07 25.28 18.47
CA GLU A 282 8.78 26.55 18.48
C GLU A 282 7.83 27.76 18.52
N LEU A 283 6.59 27.60 18.05
CA LEU A 283 5.58 28.66 18.05
C LEU A 283 4.92 28.90 19.41
N GLU A 284 5.01 27.97 20.37
CA GLU A 284 4.37 28.09 21.69
C GLU A 284 4.77 29.37 22.43
N GLU A 285 6.01 29.82 22.29
CA GLU A 285 6.53 31.03 22.94
C GLU A 285 5.80 32.32 22.51
N ASN A 286 5.19 32.29 21.32
CA ASN A 286 4.57 33.46 20.69
C ASN A 286 3.04 33.40 20.70
N ILE A 287 2.46 32.47 21.46
CA ILE A 287 1.01 32.27 21.47
C ILE A 287 0.28 33.42 22.16
N ILE A 288 -0.79 33.91 21.53
CA ILE A 288 -1.67 34.95 22.06
C ILE A 288 -2.97 34.34 22.57
N LYS A 289 -3.56 33.42 21.81
CA LYS A 289 -4.81 32.74 22.15
C LYS A 289 -4.86 31.37 21.50
N ARG A 290 -5.44 30.40 22.19
CA ARG A 290 -5.74 29.06 21.66
C ARG A 290 -7.11 28.62 22.12
N ASN A 291 -7.86 28.01 21.20
CA ASN A 291 -8.98 27.13 21.51
C ASN A 291 -8.82 25.82 20.72
N ASP A 292 -9.81 24.95 20.76
CA ASP A 292 -9.74 23.62 20.13
C ASP A 292 -9.54 23.65 18.60
N HIS A 293 -9.87 24.77 17.94
CA HIS A 293 -9.91 24.86 16.48
C HIS A 293 -9.01 25.94 15.87
N ILE A 294 -8.54 26.92 16.65
CA ILE A 294 -7.68 27.98 16.15
C ILE A 294 -6.72 28.46 17.23
N SER A 295 -5.49 28.72 16.83
CA SER A 295 -4.51 29.44 17.63
C SER A 295 -4.02 30.68 16.89
N SER A 296 -3.82 31.77 17.64
CA SER A 296 -3.27 33.02 17.13
C SER A 296 -1.92 33.30 17.79
N TYR A 297 -0.98 33.76 16.99
CA TYR A 297 0.41 33.98 17.37
C TYR A 297 0.84 35.38 16.97
N LYS A 298 1.86 35.89 17.65
CA LYS A 298 2.50 37.17 17.31
C LYS A 298 3.78 36.94 16.52
N SER A 299 4.00 37.79 15.52
CA SER A 299 5.24 37.89 14.74
C SER A 299 5.69 39.35 14.68
N GLU A 300 6.84 39.62 14.07
CA GLU A 300 7.33 40.98 13.82
C GLU A 300 6.36 41.79 12.93
N ASN A 301 5.68 41.13 11.98
CA ASN A 301 4.76 41.77 11.03
C ASN A 301 3.33 41.90 11.56
N GLY A 302 3.02 41.40 12.76
CA GLY A 302 1.69 41.43 13.35
C GLY A 302 1.21 40.05 13.80
N LEU A 303 -0.10 39.83 13.77
CA LEU A 303 -0.71 38.56 14.18
C LEU A 303 -0.78 37.59 13.01
N PHE A 304 -0.73 36.29 13.28
CA PHE A 304 -1.09 35.26 12.33
C PHE A 304 -1.82 34.12 13.04
N TYR A 305 -2.48 33.26 12.26
CA TYR A 305 -3.37 32.24 12.77
C TYR A 305 -2.97 30.86 12.25
N VAL A 306 -3.19 29.84 13.06
CA VAL A 306 -3.03 28.43 12.67
C VAL A 306 -4.37 27.74 12.84
N ALA A 307 -4.92 27.28 11.72
CA ALA A 307 -6.16 26.50 11.69
C ALA A 307 -5.94 25.13 12.31
N TYR A 308 -6.96 24.67 13.04
CA TYR A 308 -7.00 23.41 13.77
C TYR A 308 -5.74 23.14 14.61
N ASN A 309 -5.13 24.20 15.16
CA ASN A 309 -3.86 24.10 15.89
C ASN A 309 -2.75 23.37 15.11
N GLY A 310 -2.78 23.37 13.78
CA GLY A 310 -1.79 22.74 12.91
C GLY A 310 -2.10 21.27 12.57
N PHE A 311 -3.14 20.68 13.16
CA PHE A 311 -3.67 19.39 12.72
C PHE A 311 -4.35 19.53 11.35
N PRO A 312 -4.55 18.41 10.62
CA PRO A 312 -5.17 18.46 9.29
C PRO A 312 -6.58 19.02 9.32
N ILE A 313 -6.83 20.08 8.56
CA ILE A 313 -8.09 20.83 8.64
C ILE A 313 -9.30 20.01 8.20
N ASN A 314 -9.10 19.04 7.31
CA ASN A 314 -10.15 18.16 6.79
C ASN A 314 -10.68 17.17 7.83
N PHE A 315 -10.11 17.10 9.04
CA PHE A 315 -10.64 16.33 10.16
C PHE A 315 -11.56 17.14 11.08
N ILE A 316 -11.64 18.47 10.92
CA ILE A 316 -12.68 19.27 11.59
C ILE A 316 -14.07 18.86 11.07
N ASP A 317 -14.13 18.52 9.79
CA ASP A 317 -15.32 18.00 9.14
C ASP A 317 -15.16 16.50 8.86
N ASP A 318 -16.25 15.77 8.73
CA ASP A 318 -16.15 14.42 8.18
C ASP A 318 -15.61 14.54 6.75
N SER A 319 -14.46 13.91 6.50
CA SER A 319 -13.83 13.96 5.18
C SER A 319 -14.78 13.34 4.16
N ALA A 320 -15.23 14.14 3.18
CA ALA A 320 -16.24 13.76 2.21
C ALA A 320 -15.65 12.86 1.11
N PHE A 321 -15.23 11.65 1.50
CA PHE A 321 -14.70 10.65 0.58
C PHE A 321 -15.81 9.81 -0.08
N GLY A 322 -16.99 9.72 0.56
CA GLY A 322 -18.11 8.93 0.05
C GLY A 322 -17.69 7.50 -0.31
N GLU A 323 -18.13 7.05 -1.49
CA GLU A 323 -17.82 5.72 -2.06
C GLU A 323 -16.32 5.51 -2.32
N MET A 324 -15.52 6.57 -2.48
CA MET A 324 -14.09 6.43 -2.73
C MET A 324 -13.35 5.94 -1.49
N PHE A 325 -13.90 6.18 -0.30
CA PHE A 325 -13.37 5.62 0.94
C PHE A 325 -13.49 4.10 0.97
N ASP A 326 -14.60 3.58 0.43
CA ASP A 326 -14.90 2.15 0.39
C ASP A 326 -13.85 1.37 -0.41
N ILE A 327 -13.30 1.96 -1.48
CA ILE A 327 -12.19 1.40 -2.27
C ILE A 327 -10.95 1.21 -1.38
N VAL A 328 -10.61 2.18 -0.54
CA VAL A 328 -9.46 2.12 0.38
C VAL A 328 -9.71 1.08 1.47
N MET A 329 -10.90 1.07 2.06
CA MET A 329 -11.31 0.09 3.08
C MET A 329 -11.29 -1.34 2.54
N SER A 330 -11.77 -1.54 1.31
CA SER A 330 -11.68 -2.82 0.59
C SER A 330 -10.22 -3.25 0.40
N GLY A 331 -9.34 -2.30 0.06
CA GLY A 331 -7.91 -2.53 -0.02
C GLY A 331 -7.29 -2.98 1.31
N LEU A 332 -7.62 -2.34 2.43
CA LEU A 332 -7.15 -2.75 3.77
C LEU A 332 -7.64 -4.15 4.14
N LEU A 333 -8.92 -4.44 3.88
CA LEU A 333 -9.53 -5.73 4.13
C LEU A 333 -8.86 -6.86 3.34
N LEU A 334 -8.67 -6.67 2.03
CA LEU A 334 -7.95 -7.63 1.19
C LEU A 334 -6.47 -7.72 1.55
N SER A 335 -5.84 -6.65 2.02
CA SER A 335 -4.45 -6.69 2.51
C SER A 335 -4.33 -7.63 3.70
N ALA A 336 -5.31 -7.61 4.62
CA ALA A 336 -5.30 -8.49 5.78
C ALA A 336 -5.52 -9.95 5.37
N ASP A 337 -6.45 -10.21 4.45
CA ASP A 337 -6.69 -11.57 3.94
C ASP A 337 -5.48 -12.13 3.18
N TYR A 338 -4.90 -11.31 2.29
CA TYR A 338 -3.69 -11.64 1.55
C TYR A 338 -2.51 -11.93 2.47
N LEU A 339 -2.28 -11.07 3.48
CA LEU A 339 -1.22 -11.26 4.46
C LEU A 339 -1.38 -12.57 5.24
N LEU A 340 -2.61 -12.94 5.60
CA LEU A 340 -2.88 -14.11 6.42
C LEU A 340 -2.90 -15.43 5.64
N GLU A 341 -3.21 -15.40 4.34
CA GLU A 341 -3.07 -16.58 3.46
C GLU A 341 -1.64 -16.74 2.94
N SER A 342 -0.91 -15.63 2.76
CA SER A 342 0.44 -15.65 2.21
C SER A 342 1.48 -15.89 3.30
N ASN A 343 2.38 -16.85 3.09
CA ASN A 343 3.56 -17.03 3.95
C ASN A 343 4.63 -15.97 3.60
N LEU A 344 4.32 -14.70 3.84
CA LEU A 344 5.21 -13.57 3.55
C LEU A 344 6.35 -13.50 4.57
N LEU A 345 7.49 -13.04 4.09
CA LEU A 345 8.65 -12.79 4.95
C LEU A 345 8.51 -11.45 5.68
N PRO A 346 9.19 -11.23 6.82
CA PRO A 346 9.18 -9.96 7.55
C PRO A 346 9.76 -8.76 6.79
N ARG A 347 9.01 -8.24 5.83
CA ARG A 347 9.31 -7.03 5.06
C ARG A 347 8.01 -6.29 4.74
N VAL A 348 8.14 -5.09 4.17
CA VAL A 348 7.01 -4.28 3.74
C VAL A 348 6.74 -4.52 2.25
N TYR A 349 5.52 -4.94 1.96
CA TYR A 349 4.96 -5.18 0.64
C TYR A 349 3.90 -4.11 0.34
N ASP A 350 3.73 -3.78 -0.94
CA ASP A 350 2.51 -3.12 -1.39
C ASP A 350 1.44 -4.18 -1.68
N LEU A 351 0.15 -3.85 -1.55
CA LEU A 351 -0.92 -4.76 -1.97
C LEU A 351 -0.78 -5.11 -3.45
N GLU A 352 -0.89 -6.39 -3.79
CA GLU A 352 -0.75 -6.89 -5.15
C GLU A 352 -1.69 -6.20 -6.15
N LEU A 353 -1.16 -5.87 -7.33
CA LEU A 353 -1.91 -5.13 -8.36
C LEU A 353 -3.22 -5.85 -8.76
N ARG A 354 -3.21 -7.18 -8.79
CA ARG A 354 -4.40 -7.98 -9.08
C ARG A 354 -5.51 -7.76 -8.05
N LEU A 355 -5.18 -7.69 -6.77
CA LEU A 355 -6.14 -7.45 -5.71
C LEU A 355 -6.67 -6.02 -5.77
N GLN A 356 -5.81 -5.05 -6.10
CA GLN A 356 -6.27 -3.68 -6.39
C GLN A 356 -7.27 -3.66 -7.55
N GLN A 357 -7.00 -4.38 -8.64
CA GLN A 357 -7.90 -4.48 -9.79
C GLN A 357 -9.22 -5.16 -9.44
N ASP A 358 -9.20 -6.16 -8.56
CA ASP A 358 -10.42 -6.83 -8.08
C ASP A 358 -11.32 -5.85 -7.30
N VAL A 359 -10.75 -4.98 -6.44
CA VAL A 359 -11.52 -3.91 -5.78
C VAL A 359 -12.19 -3.00 -6.80
N ILE A 360 -11.44 -2.54 -7.81
CA ILE A 360 -11.96 -1.62 -8.84
C ILE A 360 -13.03 -2.29 -9.71
N ARG A 361 -12.86 -3.58 -10.05
CA ARG A 361 -13.89 -4.35 -10.76
C ARG A 361 -15.18 -4.42 -9.97
N ARG A 362 -15.09 -4.79 -8.69
CA ARG A 362 -16.23 -4.91 -7.80
C ARG A 362 -16.94 -3.56 -7.59
N TYR A 363 -16.18 -2.47 -7.53
CA TYR A 363 -16.74 -1.11 -7.57
C TYR A 363 -17.58 -0.90 -8.83
N PHE A 364 -17.03 -1.15 -10.02
CA PHE A 364 -17.79 -0.96 -11.26
C PHE A 364 -19.02 -1.87 -11.41
N GLU A 365 -18.93 -3.11 -10.91
CA GLU A 365 -20.04 -4.06 -10.86
C GLU A 365 -21.19 -3.58 -9.97
N LEU A 366 -20.87 -3.07 -8.78
CA LEU A 366 -21.88 -2.63 -7.80
C LEU A 366 -22.49 -1.26 -8.13
N TYR A 367 -21.70 -0.34 -8.68
CA TYR A 367 -22.14 1.02 -8.99
C TYR A 367 -22.69 1.19 -10.43
N GLU A 368 -22.99 0.08 -11.12
CA GLU A 368 -23.63 0.04 -12.44
C GLU A 368 -23.03 1.02 -13.46
N VAL A 369 -21.70 1.12 -13.53
CA VAL A 369 -21.08 2.04 -14.49
C VAL A 369 -21.32 1.52 -15.91
N ASP A 370 -22.09 2.31 -16.69
CA ASP A 370 -22.51 1.99 -18.05
C ASP A 370 -21.35 1.43 -18.89
N ASN A 371 -21.59 0.30 -19.57
CA ASN A 371 -20.65 -0.38 -20.47
C ASN A 371 -19.38 -0.96 -19.83
N TYR A 372 -19.26 -1.08 -18.49
CA TYR A 372 -18.11 -1.77 -17.89
C TYR A 372 -17.99 -3.22 -18.37
N GLU A 373 -19.10 -3.95 -18.51
CA GLU A 373 -19.11 -5.30 -19.08
C GLU A 373 -18.58 -5.36 -20.51
N ALA A 374 -18.86 -4.35 -21.35
CA ALA A 374 -18.32 -4.28 -22.71
C ALA A 374 -16.80 -4.00 -22.73
N ILE A 375 -16.30 -3.20 -21.77
CA ILE A 375 -14.85 -3.01 -21.53
C ILE A 375 -14.24 -4.35 -21.07
N LEU A 376 -14.92 -5.08 -20.18
CA LEU A 376 -14.49 -6.38 -19.73
C LEU A 376 -14.56 -7.44 -20.83
N GLU A 377 -15.45 -7.35 -21.82
CA GLU A 377 -15.49 -8.25 -22.98
C GLU A 377 -14.32 -8.02 -23.93
N THR A 378 -13.92 -6.76 -24.14
CA THR A 378 -12.68 -6.45 -24.86
C THR A 378 -11.44 -6.88 -24.06
N GLU A 379 -11.49 -6.84 -22.72
CA GLU A 379 -10.49 -7.47 -21.86
C GLU A 379 -10.64 -8.99 -21.70
N LYS A 380 -11.78 -9.61 -22.02
CA LYS A 380 -11.98 -11.08 -21.89
C LYS A 380 -11.07 -11.82 -22.87
N ILE A 381 -10.83 -11.21 -24.03
CA ILE A 381 -9.78 -11.61 -24.99
C ILE A 381 -8.37 -11.61 -24.33
N ARG A 382 -8.17 -10.88 -23.23
CA ARG A 382 -6.96 -10.86 -22.38
C ARG A 382 -7.11 -11.60 -21.04
N LYS A 383 -8.32 -12.02 -20.60
CA LYS A 383 -8.64 -12.49 -19.22
C LYS A 383 -8.29 -13.93 -18.93
N ASN A 384 -8.08 -14.78 -19.92
CA ASN A 384 -7.47 -16.05 -19.61
C ASN A 384 -5.97 -15.77 -19.40
N ARG A 385 -5.62 -15.17 -18.26
CA ARG A 385 -4.24 -14.97 -17.86
C ARG A 385 -3.99 -15.82 -16.64
N HIS A 386 -3.19 -16.88 -16.81
CA HIS A 386 -2.72 -17.68 -15.70
C HIS A 386 -1.32 -17.22 -15.35
N ASP A 387 -1.16 -16.71 -14.12
CA ASP A 387 0.17 -16.48 -13.57
C ASP A 387 0.71 -17.82 -13.07
N ALA A 388 1.97 -18.10 -13.40
CA ALA A 388 2.72 -19.25 -12.91
C ALA A 388 4.04 -18.79 -12.31
N ALA A 389 4.63 -19.60 -11.45
CA ALA A 389 5.94 -19.35 -10.87
C ALA A 389 6.81 -20.60 -11.01
N SER A 390 7.95 -20.44 -11.66
CA SER A 390 8.86 -21.53 -12.03
C SER A 390 10.28 -21.28 -11.55
N ALA A 391 10.94 -22.32 -11.04
CA ALA A 391 12.33 -22.26 -10.58
C ALA A 391 13.28 -23.04 -11.51
N LEU A 392 14.31 -22.34 -11.98
CA LEU A 392 15.51 -22.93 -12.55
C LEU A 392 16.46 -23.31 -11.41
N ILE A 393 16.43 -24.59 -11.02
CA ILE A 393 17.26 -25.12 -9.94
C ILE A 393 18.61 -25.52 -10.52
N ILE A 394 19.66 -24.79 -10.16
CA ILE A 394 21.01 -25.04 -10.65
C ILE A 394 21.92 -25.55 -9.55
N SER A 395 22.87 -26.39 -9.97
CA SER A 395 23.88 -26.98 -9.10
C SER A 395 25.16 -27.32 -9.85
N LYS A 396 26.22 -27.67 -9.13
CA LYS A 396 27.52 -28.05 -9.69
C LYS A 396 27.74 -29.56 -9.56
N ASN A 397 27.78 -30.28 -10.68
CA ASN A 397 27.95 -31.73 -10.65
C ASN A 397 29.31 -32.20 -10.13
N HIS A 398 29.46 -33.52 -9.94
CA HIS A 398 30.72 -34.12 -9.45
C HIS A 398 31.95 -33.80 -10.33
N PHE A 399 31.74 -33.41 -11.60
CA PHE A 399 32.80 -32.98 -12.52
C PHE A 399 33.01 -31.47 -12.53
N GLY A 400 32.28 -30.75 -11.68
CA GLY A 400 32.37 -29.31 -11.51
C GLY A 400 31.63 -28.49 -12.56
N LYS A 401 30.78 -29.11 -13.37
CA LYS A 401 29.99 -28.42 -14.40
C LYS A 401 28.62 -28.00 -13.87
N LEU A 402 28.04 -26.96 -14.45
CA LEU A 402 26.68 -26.56 -14.13
C LEU A 402 25.67 -27.57 -14.67
N SER A 403 24.80 -28.01 -13.78
CA SER A 403 23.66 -28.85 -14.07
C SER A 403 22.38 -28.19 -13.60
N ILE A 404 21.28 -28.52 -14.26
CA ILE A 404 19.94 -28.05 -13.93
C ILE A 404 19.02 -29.24 -13.66
N LEU A 405 18.16 -29.11 -12.65
CA LEU A 405 17.12 -30.09 -12.36
C LEU A 405 15.86 -29.75 -13.13
N LEU A 406 15.33 -30.71 -13.89
CA LEU A 406 14.08 -30.57 -14.63
C LEU A 406 13.08 -31.67 -14.26
N LEU A 407 11.80 -31.35 -14.42
CA LEU A 407 10.65 -32.22 -14.22
C LEU A 407 10.11 -32.68 -15.58
N ASN A 408 9.87 -33.99 -15.75
CA ASN A 408 9.13 -34.50 -16.91
C ASN A 408 7.62 -34.30 -16.70
N HIS A 409 7.02 -33.35 -17.43
CA HIS A 409 5.63 -32.97 -17.22
C HIS A 409 4.67 -33.95 -17.91
N PRO A 410 3.73 -34.57 -17.17
CA PRO A 410 2.98 -35.75 -17.63
C PRO A 410 2.00 -35.48 -18.79
N LYS A 411 1.60 -34.23 -19.03
CA LYS A 411 0.66 -33.90 -20.13
C LYS A 411 1.34 -33.46 -21.43
N ILE A 412 2.53 -32.87 -21.34
CA ILE A 412 3.25 -32.33 -22.51
C ILE A 412 4.42 -33.21 -22.92
N GLU A 413 4.81 -34.17 -22.08
CA GLU A 413 5.90 -35.12 -22.32
C GLU A 413 7.25 -34.42 -22.61
N LYS A 414 7.49 -33.28 -21.94
CA LYS A 414 8.72 -32.49 -22.00
C LYS A 414 9.30 -32.30 -20.61
N TRP A 415 10.62 -32.14 -20.55
CA TRP A 415 11.36 -31.70 -19.37
C TRP A 415 11.24 -30.18 -19.24
N ILE A 416 10.67 -29.71 -18.13
CA ILE A 416 10.47 -28.28 -17.87
C ILE A 416 10.97 -27.93 -16.46
N PRO A 417 11.16 -26.63 -16.15
CA PRO A 417 11.44 -26.18 -14.79
C PRO A 417 10.31 -26.58 -13.84
N ILE A 418 10.65 -26.72 -12.56
CA ILE A 418 9.70 -27.03 -11.49
C ILE A 418 8.93 -25.76 -11.14
N GLY A 419 7.60 -25.85 -11.08
CA GLY A 419 6.75 -24.68 -10.91
C GLY A 419 5.28 -24.98 -11.15
N GLY A 420 4.44 -23.98 -10.88
CA GLY A 420 3.01 -24.15 -10.95
C GLY A 420 2.24 -22.84 -10.89
N HIS A 421 0.91 -22.94 -10.85
CA HIS A 421 0.03 -21.79 -10.88
C HIS A 421 0.13 -20.97 -9.59
N VAL A 422 0.22 -19.64 -9.76
CA VAL A 422 0.10 -18.70 -8.64
C VAL A 422 -1.36 -18.64 -8.20
N LYS A 423 -1.63 -19.03 -6.96
CA LYS A 423 -2.98 -18.96 -6.39
C LYS A 423 -3.45 -17.51 -6.26
N ARG A 424 -4.78 -17.29 -6.14
CA ARG A 424 -5.38 -15.94 -6.12
C ARG A 424 -4.78 -15.01 -5.05
N PHE A 425 -4.47 -15.55 -3.87
CA PHE A 425 -3.91 -14.82 -2.72
C PHE A 425 -2.49 -15.26 -2.40
N GLU A 426 -1.67 -15.44 -3.44
CA GLU A 426 -0.30 -15.92 -3.31
C GLU A 426 0.62 -15.01 -4.12
N SER A 427 1.76 -14.61 -3.54
CA SER A 427 2.82 -13.94 -4.32
C SER A 427 3.53 -14.96 -5.23
N PRO A 428 4.12 -14.54 -6.36
CA PRO A 428 4.97 -15.42 -7.16
C PRO A 428 6.10 -16.07 -6.36
N GLU A 429 6.71 -15.33 -5.41
CA GLU A 429 7.73 -15.86 -4.51
C GLU A 429 7.20 -16.94 -3.56
N SER A 430 6.00 -16.74 -3.00
CA SER A 430 5.34 -17.75 -2.18
C SER A 430 4.95 -18.98 -3.00
N ALA A 431 4.46 -18.76 -4.23
CA ALA A 431 4.10 -19.83 -5.16
C ALA A 431 5.31 -20.70 -5.49
N VAL A 432 6.44 -20.12 -5.91
CA VAL A 432 7.62 -20.93 -6.25
C VAL A 432 8.15 -21.71 -5.05
N LEU A 433 8.14 -21.12 -3.85
CA LEU A 433 8.54 -21.83 -2.62
C LEU A 433 7.61 -22.97 -2.28
N ARG A 434 6.30 -22.78 -2.46
CA ARG A 434 5.29 -23.81 -2.24
C ARG A 434 5.46 -24.95 -3.24
N GLU A 435 5.50 -24.65 -4.53
CA GLU A 435 5.64 -25.65 -5.60
C GLU A 435 6.92 -26.46 -5.41
N LEU A 436 8.07 -25.82 -5.10
CA LEU A 436 9.31 -26.55 -4.80
C LEU A 436 9.19 -27.47 -3.58
N LYS A 437 8.52 -27.00 -2.52
CA LYS A 437 8.33 -27.81 -1.32
C LYS A 437 7.37 -28.98 -1.56
N GLU A 438 6.28 -28.77 -2.29
CA GLU A 438 5.29 -29.79 -2.65
C GLU A 438 5.92 -30.81 -3.62
N GLU A 439 6.52 -30.35 -4.72
CA GLU A 439 7.00 -31.22 -5.79
C GLU A 439 8.29 -31.98 -5.44
N ILE A 440 9.29 -31.31 -4.87
CA ILE A 440 10.62 -31.91 -4.65
C ILE A 440 11.04 -31.95 -3.18
N GLY A 441 10.28 -31.33 -2.27
CA GLY A 441 10.57 -31.34 -0.83
C GLY A 441 11.75 -30.44 -0.42
N ILE A 442 12.18 -29.52 -1.28
CA ILE A 442 13.35 -28.66 -1.04
C ILE A 442 12.96 -27.19 -1.00
N THR A 443 13.57 -26.44 -0.09
CA THR A 443 13.51 -24.98 -0.06
C THR A 443 14.93 -24.43 -0.25
N PRO A 444 15.25 -23.84 -1.42
CA PRO A 444 16.57 -23.29 -1.69
C PRO A 444 16.96 -22.17 -0.72
N TYR A 445 18.23 -22.14 -0.31
CA TYR A 445 18.76 -21.12 0.60
C TYR A 445 19.22 -19.85 -0.13
N TYR A 446 19.52 -19.95 -1.43
CA TYR A 446 20.08 -18.85 -2.22
C TYR A 446 19.40 -18.75 -3.58
N TRP A 447 19.16 -17.50 -3.97
CA TRP A 447 18.46 -17.11 -5.19
C TRP A 447 19.26 -16.05 -5.91
N PHE A 448 19.35 -16.13 -7.24
CA PHE A 448 19.99 -15.09 -8.04
C PHE A 448 19.02 -13.97 -8.38
N ASP A 449 19.54 -12.75 -8.37
CA ASP A 449 18.89 -11.62 -9.02
C ASP A 449 19.15 -11.64 -10.54
N LYS A 450 18.52 -10.71 -11.27
CA LYS A 450 18.65 -10.62 -12.73
C LYS A 450 20.09 -10.35 -13.22
N SER A 451 20.94 -9.77 -12.37
CA SER A 451 22.34 -9.46 -12.72
C SER A 451 23.29 -10.65 -12.56
N PHE A 452 22.86 -11.71 -11.85
CA PHE A 452 23.72 -12.80 -11.37
C PHE A 452 24.85 -12.35 -10.41
N GLU A 453 24.90 -11.08 -10.01
CA GLU A 453 25.96 -10.55 -9.16
C GLU A 453 25.63 -10.71 -7.68
N GLN A 454 24.34 -10.74 -7.31
CA GLN A 454 23.89 -10.79 -5.93
C GLN A 454 23.14 -12.09 -5.63
N LEU A 455 23.46 -12.67 -4.48
CA LEU A 455 22.69 -13.77 -3.91
C LEU A 455 21.73 -13.22 -2.87
N SER A 456 20.48 -13.59 -3.00
CA SER A 456 19.42 -13.29 -2.05
C SER A 456 19.09 -14.54 -1.25
N SER A 457 18.84 -14.39 0.05
CA SER A 457 18.30 -15.47 0.89
C SER A 457 16.80 -15.71 0.67
N VAL A 458 16.18 -14.91 -0.20
CA VAL A 458 14.74 -14.94 -0.52
C VAL A 458 14.56 -14.98 -2.04
N PRO A 459 13.49 -15.60 -2.58
CA PRO A 459 13.26 -15.62 -4.01
C PRO A 459 13.22 -14.21 -4.59
N VAL A 460 13.92 -14.02 -5.71
CA VAL A 460 13.91 -12.78 -6.50
C VAL A 460 13.49 -13.16 -7.92
N VAL A 461 12.52 -12.44 -8.47
CA VAL A 461 12.08 -12.64 -9.85
C VAL A 461 13.24 -12.34 -10.78
N PHE A 462 13.76 -13.37 -11.44
CA PHE A 462 14.84 -13.30 -12.41
C PHE A 462 14.34 -12.69 -13.73
N CYS A 463 13.24 -13.22 -14.24
CA CYS A 463 12.56 -12.65 -15.40
C CYS A 463 11.07 -12.99 -15.39
N GLU A 464 10.32 -12.30 -16.25
CA GLU A 464 8.93 -12.61 -16.52
C GLU A 464 8.80 -12.99 -17.99
N MET A 465 8.20 -14.14 -18.26
CA MET A 465 7.88 -14.55 -19.62
C MET A 465 6.38 -14.44 -19.84
N LYS A 466 6.00 -14.06 -21.06
CA LYS A 466 4.61 -14.06 -21.52
C LYS A 466 4.50 -15.03 -22.66
N GLU A 467 3.66 -16.04 -22.49
CA GLU A 467 3.37 -17.04 -23.51
C GLU A 467 1.90 -16.90 -23.93
N GLU A 468 1.65 -16.94 -25.23
CA GLU A 468 0.30 -17.05 -25.76
C GLU A 468 -0.01 -18.53 -25.98
N ILE A 469 -0.98 -19.05 -25.24
CA ILE A 469 -1.48 -20.40 -25.39
C ILE A 469 -2.61 -20.36 -26.42
N PRO A 470 -2.45 -21.07 -27.56
CA PRO A 470 -3.50 -21.18 -28.57
C PRO A 470 -4.76 -21.81 -27.98
N ALA A 471 -5.91 -21.54 -28.59
CA ALA A 471 -7.14 -22.21 -28.20
C ALA A 471 -7.01 -23.74 -28.34
N HIS A 472 -7.37 -24.47 -27.29
CA HIS A 472 -7.34 -25.94 -27.29
C HIS A 472 -8.53 -26.48 -26.50
N ASN A 473 -9.28 -27.42 -27.08
CA ASN A 473 -10.58 -27.90 -26.58
C ASN A 473 -11.56 -26.72 -26.33
N ASP A 474 -12.25 -26.71 -25.17
CA ASP A 474 -13.18 -25.66 -24.74
C ASP A 474 -12.48 -24.39 -24.17
N SER A 475 -11.14 -24.35 -24.18
CA SER A 475 -10.38 -23.20 -23.65
C SER A 475 -10.02 -22.22 -24.77
N PRO A 476 -10.47 -20.94 -24.71
CA PRO A 476 -10.10 -19.94 -25.71
C PRO A 476 -8.61 -19.57 -25.62
N ILE A 477 -8.12 -18.83 -26.62
CA ILE A 477 -6.76 -18.25 -26.61
C ILE A 477 -6.54 -17.54 -25.28
N HIS A 478 -5.39 -17.80 -24.68
CA HIS A 478 -5.06 -17.31 -23.36
C HIS A 478 -3.59 -17.01 -23.22
N PHE A 479 -3.21 -16.24 -22.21
CA PHE A 479 -1.82 -15.88 -21.94
C PHE A 479 -1.34 -16.51 -20.63
N HIS A 480 -0.18 -17.13 -20.62
CA HIS A 480 0.52 -17.45 -19.39
C HIS A 480 1.54 -16.36 -19.11
N ARG A 481 1.58 -15.85 -17.87
CA ARG A 481 2.72 -15.06 -17.40
C ARG A 481 3.47 -15.89 -16.38
N ASP A 482 4.67 -16.33 -16.75
CA ASP A 482 5.49 -17.13 -15.86
C ASP A 482 6.56 -16.26 -15.19
N PHE A 483 6.57 -16.27 -13.86
CA PHE A 483 7.57 -15.61 -13.02
C PHE A 483 8.70 -16.58 -12.74
N ILE A 484 9.88 -16.25 -13.24
CA ILE A 484 11.00 -17.16 -13.27
C ILE A 484 11.95 -16.82 -12.14
N PHE A 485 12.38 -17.83 -11.41
CA PHE A 485 13.35 -17.74 -10.33
C PHE A 485 14.55 -18.60 -10.66
N VAL A 486 15.74 -18.18 -10.23
CA VAL A 486 16.96 -19.00 -10.36
C VAL A 486 17.44 -19.33 -8.95
N ALA A 487 17.40 -20.61 -8.62
CA ALA A 487 17.71 -21.11 -7.29
C ALA A 487 19.00 -21.91 -7.30
N ILE A 488 19.83 -21.72 -6.26
CA ILE A 488 21.01 -22.54 -6.03
C ILE A 488 20.69 -23.61 -4.99
N ILE A 489 21.05 -24.84 -5.33
CA ILE A 489 21.05 -25.97 -4.40
C ILE A 489 22.41 -26.67 -4.52
N ASP A 490 22.98 -27.12 -3.40
CA ASP A 490 24.19 -27.94 -3.42
C ASP A 490 23.91 -29.28 -4.14
N TYR A 491 24.88 -29.85 -4.84
CA TYR A 491 24.64 -30.97 -5.77
C TYR A 491 24.38 -32.29 -5.06
N CYS A 492 24.87 -32.44 -3.82
CA CYS A 492 24.68 -33.62 -2.98
C CYS A 492 23.27 -33.73 -2.38
N VAL A 493 22.24 -33.34 -3.13
CA VAL A 493 20.85 -33.19 -2.64
C VAL A 493 19.88 -34.13 -3.38
N GLU A 494 20.35 -34.94 -4.33
CA GLU A 494 19.52 -35.99 -4.97
C GLU A 494 18.94 -37.00 -3.95
N GLU A 495 19.67 -37.27 -2.87
CA GLU A 495 19.21 -38.08 -1.74
C GLU A 495 18.16 -37.36 -0.87
N LYS A 496 18.15 -36.03 -0.87
CA LYS A 496 17.23 -35.19 -0.06
C LYS A 496 15.94 -34.80 -0.78
N ILE A 497 15.81 -35.10 -2.08
CA ILE A 497 14.53 -34.95 -2.80
C ILE A 497 13.54 -35.99 -2.24
N ILE A 498 12.50 -35.51 -1.57
CA ILE A 498 11.47 -36.32 -0.89
C ILE A 498 10.04 -35.77 -1.13
N GLY A 499 9.84 -34.99 -2.19
CA GLY A 499 8.55 -34.39 -2.53
C GLY A 499 7.55 -35.37 -3.15
N GLU A 500 6.41 -34.82 -3.60
CA GLU A 500 5.31 -35.57 -4.20
C GLU A 500 5.62 -36.12 -5.60
N VAL A 501 6.56 -35.49 -6.32
CA VAL A 501 6.97 -35.95 -7.64
C VAL A 501 7.86 -37.19 -7.51
N PRO A 502 7.53 -38.30 -8.20
CA PRO A 502 8.38 -39.49 -8.22
C PRO A 502 9.78 -39.20 -8.78
N LYS A 503 10.82 -39.77 -8.18
CA LYS A 503 12.22 -39.49 -8.56
C LYS A 503 12.51 -39.80 -10.03
N GLU A 504 11.86 -40.79 -10.61
CA GLU A 504 11.98 -41.14 -12.03
C GLU A 504 11.50 -40.03 -13.01
N LYS A 505 10.70 -39.07 -12.52
CA LYS A 505 10.26 -37.90 -13.28
C LYS A 505 11.13 -36.66 -13.07
N LEU A 506 12.17 -36.76 -12.25
CA LEU A 506 13.12 -35.70 -11.99
C LEU A 506 14.48 -36.11 -12.53
N LYS A 507 15.16 -35.21 -13.23
CA LYS A 507 16.48 -35.51 -13.79
C LYS A 507 17.37 -34.29 -13.82
N TRP A 508 18.61 -34.49 -13.38
CA TRP A 508 19.69 -33.53 -13.58
C TRP A 508 20.23 -33.63 -15.00
N PHE A 509 20.38 -32.49 -15.65
CA PHE A 509 20.98 -32.38 -16.97
C PHE A 509 22.17 -31.43 -16.91
N GLU A 510 23.28 -31.77 -17.56
CA GLU A 510 24.33 -30.79 -17.82
C GLU A 510 23.78 -29.71 -18.76
N ILE A 511 24.00 -28.43 -18.43
CA ILE A 511 23.51 -27.31 -19.24
C ILE A 511 24.04 -27.40 -20.69
N ASP A 512 25.28 -27.86 -20.86
CA ASP A 512 25.91 -28.07 -22.17
C ASP A 512 25.22 -29.11 -23.04
N ASP A 513 24.56 -30.10 -22.43
CA ASP A 513 23.86 -31.14 -23.18
C ASP A 513 22.51 -30.65 -23.70
N ILE A 514 21.84 -29.79 -22.93
CA ILE A 514 20.54 -29.22 -23.28
C ILE A 514 20.66 -28.20 -24.42
N ILE A 515 21.72 -27.38 -24.44
CA ILE A 515 21.85 -26.28 -25.42
C ILE A 515 22.24 -26.80 -26.82
N LYS A 516 22.52 -28.10 -26.96
CA LYS A 516 22.83 -28.69 -28.27
C LYS A 516 21.63 -28.51 -29.22
N PRO A 517 21.87 -28.20 -30.52
CA PRO A 517 20.80 -27.85 -31.48
C PRO A 517 19.66 -28.86 -31.64
N ASN A 518 19.88 -30.11 -31.22
CA ASN A 518 18.95 -31.23 -31.41
C ASN A 518 18.30 -31.71 -30.10
N PHE A 519 18.44 -30.99 -28.99
CA PHE A 519 17.80 -31.37 -27.73
C PHE A 519 16.30 -31.03 -27.76
N LEU A 520 15.50 -31.98 -28.25
CA LEU A 520 14.06 -31.82 -28.45
C LEU A 520 13.22 -32.21 -27.22
N GLU A 521 13.85 -32.61 -26.11
CA GLU A 521 13.13 -33.15 -24.95
C GLU A 521 12.56 -32.06 -24.01
N THR A 522 12.76 -30.77 -24.32
CA THR A 522 12.28 -29.63 -23.53
C THR A 522 11.52 -28.61 -24.41
N THR A 523 10.99 -27.55 -23.82
CA THR A 523 10.26 -26.49 -24.55
C THR A 523 11.22 -25.39 -25.05
N PRO A 524 10.87 -24.66 -26.14
CA PRO A 524 11.66 -23.53 -26.64
C PRO A 524 11.95 -22.46 -25.59
N GLU A 525 10.99 -22.19 -24.70
CA GLU A 525 11.06 -21.22 -23.62
C GLU A 525 12.11 -21.67 -22.59
N THR A 526 12.05 -22.94 -22.19
CA THR A 526 13.04 -23.54 -21.28
C THR A 526 14.44 -23.49 -21.89
N LEU A 527 14.59 -23.78 -23.20
CA LEU A 527 15.86 -23.65 -23.92
C LEU A 527 16.39 -22.22 -23.92
N GLN A 528 15.51 -21.24 -24.14
CA GLN A 528 15.88 -19.83 -24.12
C GLN A 528 16.44 -19.43 -22.75
N MET A 529 15.81 -19.87 -21.67
CA MET A 529 16.22 -19.56 -20.31
C MET A 529 17.55 -20.21 -19.94
N ILE A 530 17.72 -21.50 -20.27
CA ILE A 530 18.96 -22.25 -20.03
C ILE A 530 20.11 -21.67 -20.86
N SER A 531 19.83 -21.20 -22.07
CA SER A 531 20.81 -20.49 -22.89
C SER A 531 21.27 -19.18 -22.24
N GLU A 532 20.37 -18.45 -21.57
CA GLU A 532 20.71 -17.24 -20.85
C GLU A 532 21.57 -17.54 -19.60
N LEU A 533 21.27 -18.62 -18.88
CA LEU A 533 22.14 -19.11 -17.80
C LEU A 533 23.54 -19.44 -18.31
N LYS A 534 23.65 -20.11 -19.47
CA LYS A 534 24.95 -20.47 -20.06
C LYS A 534 25.79 -19.26 -20.45
N LYS A 535 25.19 -18.20 -21.00
CA LYS A 535 25.92 -16.94 -21.29
C LYS A 535 26.58 -16.36 -20.04
N ASN A 536 25.99 -16.61 -18.87
CA ASN A 536 26.43 -16.14 -17.57
C ASN A 536 27.12 -17.22 -16.72
N GLU A 537 27.50 -18.36 -17.32
CA GLU A 537 28.05 -19.52 -16.61
C GLU A 537 29.25 -19.18 -15.74
N LYS A 538 30.16 -18.31 -16.22
CA LYS A 538 31.34 -17.92 -15.44
C LYS A 538 30.96 -17.15 -14.17
N ALA A 539 29.95 -16.28 -14.24
CA ALA A 539 29.45 -15.55 -13.08
C ALA A 539 28.77 -16.50 -12.10
N LEU A 540 27.95 -17.42 -12.60
CA LEU A 540 27.28 -18.46 -11.81
C LEU A 540 28.29 -19.37 -11.07
N LEU A 541 29.28 -19.90 -11.80
CA LEU A 541 30.31 -20.80 -11.24
C LEU A 541 31.19 -20.12 -10.18
N ASN A 542 31.41 -18.81 -10.26
CA ASN A 542 32.16 -18.07 -9.25
C ASN A 542 31.40 -17.92 -7.92
N LYS A 543 30.10 -18.21 -7.91
CA LYS A 543 29.22 -18.06 -6.73
C LYS A 543 28.94 -19.38 -6.02
N PHE A 544 29.15 -20.51 -6.69
CA PHE A 544 29.29 -21.83 -6.08
C PHE A 544 30.66 -21.97 -5.41
#